data_AF-A0AA49Q5A9-F1
#
_entry.id   AF-A0AA49Q5A9-F1
#
_cell.length_a   1.000
_cell.length_b   1.000
_cell.length_c   1.000
_cell.angle_alpha   90.00
_cell.angle_beta   90.00
_cell.angle_gamma   90.00
#
_symmetry.space_group_name_H-M   'P 1'
#
loop_
_entity.id
_entity.type
_entity.pdbx_description
1 polymer ?
#
loop_
_entity_poly.entity_id
_entity_poly.type
_entity_poly.pdbx_seq_one_letter_code
_entity_poly.pdbx_strand_id
1 'polypeptide(L)'
;MGAAHTNTYPLLGEERLTDELGAWLGGHRWNHFVTLTYHYSARGDRQFYRWIRRLEQLAGRSVQFAMFSELTTAGFLHHHALVFGTGGLPANILRESWTSGRSDVQVYDPERGASHYICKRYGKDELAFPNLSAQMPPTA
;
A
#
# COMPACT_ATOMS: atom_id res chain seq x y z
N MET A 1 17.63 11.77 36.17
CA MET A 1 18.11 12.29 34.87
C MET A 1 17.97 11.19 33.84
N GLY A 2 17.39 11.51 32.68
CA GLY A 2 17.17 10.58 31.57
C GLY A 2 15.87 10.88 30.84
N ALA A 3 15.74 12.08 30.27
CA ALA A 3 14.61 12.42 29.42
C ALA A 3 14.78 11.71 28.06
N ALA A 4 13.75 10.97 27.66
CA ALA A 4 13.68 10.36 26.33
C ALA A 4 13.71 11.47 25.27
N HIS A 5 14.65 11.37 24.34
CA HIS A 5 14.70 12.21 23.14
C HIS A 5 13.55 11.82 22.21
N THR A 6 12.40 12.46 22.37
CA THR A 6 11.38 12.49 21.31
C THR A 6 11.84 13.44 20.23
N ASN A 7 12.28 12.89 19.10
CA ASN A 7 12.65 13.67 17.92
C ASN A 7 11.37 14.29 17.34
N THR A 8 11.06 15.53 17.73
CA THR A 8 9.88 16.25 17.26
C THR A 8 10.23 16.89 15.92
N TYR A 9 9.84 16.26 14.82
CA TYR A 9 9.80 16.95 13.53
C TYR A 9 8.67 18.00 13.59
N PRO A 10 8.92 19.24 13.16
CA PRO A 10 7.88 20.27 13.15
C PRO A 10 6.72 19.81 12.25
N LEU A 11 5.49 19.98 12.74
CA LEU A 11 4.21 19.71 12.08
C LEU A 11 4.02 20.61 10.84
N LEU A 12 4.90 20.50 9.85
CA LEU A 12 4.63 20.91 8.49
C LEU A 12 3.68 19.87 7.86
N GLY A 13 2.42 19.93 8.34
CA GLY A 13 1.20 19.31 7.85
C GLY A 13 1.31 17.87 7.34
N GLU A 14 0.93 16.88 8.16
CA GLU A 14 0.67 15.50 7.72
C GLU A 14 -0.19 15.46 6.45
N GLU A 15 -1.14 16.38 6.33
CA GLU A 15 -1.98 16.60 5.13
C GLU A 15 -1.14 16.97 3.89
N ARG A 16 -0.16 17.87 4.02
CA ARG A 16 0.69 18.30 2.89
C ARG A 16 1.62 17.18 2.42
N LEU A 17 2.20 16.41 3.34
CA LEU A 17 3.02 15.23 3.00
C LEU A 17 2.18 14.17 2.29
N THR A 18 0.94 14.02 2.72
CA THR A 18 -0.04 13.10 2.14
C THR A 18 -0.44 13.52 0.73
N ASP A 19 -0.64 14.82 0.49
CA ASP A 19 -0.95 15.37 -0.83
C ASP A 19 0.24 15.32 -1.79
N GLU A 20 1.45 15.68 -1.34
CA GLU A 20 2.67 15.60 -2.15
C GLU A 20 3.00 14.15 -2.54
N LEU A 21 2.87 13.22 -1.59
CA LEU A 21 3.06 11.79 -1.85
C LEU A 21 1.98 11.23 -2.78
N GLY A 22 0.72 11.62 -2.57
CA GLY A 22 -0.38 11.24 -3.45
C GLY A 22 -0.21 11.77 -4.87
N ALA A 23 0.23 13.03 -5.03
CA ALA A 23 0.55 13.62 -6.32
C ALA A 23 1.73 12.90 -6.99
N TRP A 24 2.79 12.62 -6.24
CA TRP A 24 3.93 11.84 -6.74
C TRP A 24 3.50 10.45 -7.19
N LEU A 25 2.73 9.71 -6.39
CA LEU A 25 2.19 8.40 -6.75
C LEU A 25 1.23 8.46 -7.96
N GLY A 26 0.45 9.54 -8.07
CA GLY A 26 -0.46 9.79 -9.18
C GLY A 26 0.25 10.01 -10.52
N GLY A 27 1.54 10.38 -10.50
CA GLY A 27 2.39 10.45 -11.70
C GLY A 27 2.75 9.08 -12.30
N HIS A 28 2.35 7.98 -11.66
CA HIS A 28 2.71 6.62 -12.07
C HIS A 28 1.50 5.81 -12.52
N ARG A 29 1.77 4.79 -13.35
CA ARG A 29 0.74 3.86 -13.80
C ARG A 29 0.49 2.80 -12.73
N TRP A 30 -0.78 2.63 -12.38
CA TRP A 30 -1.24 1.56 -11.50
C TRP A 30 -2.36 0.78 -12.21
N ASN A 31 -2.49 -0.51 -11.90
CA ASN A 31 -3.57 -1.33 -12.45
C ASN A 31 -4.66 -1.57 -11.42
N HIS A 32 -4.28 -1.81 -10.17
CA HIS A 32 -5.20 -2.12 -9.10
C HIS A 32 -4.84 -1.37 -7.83
N PHE A 33 -5.88 -1.01 -7.08
CA PHE A 33 -5.78 -0.67 -5.67
C PHE A 33 -6.30 -1.85 -4.85
N VAL A 34 -5.58 -2.18 -3.77
CA VAL A 34 -5.96 -3.26 -2.86
C VAL A 34 -5.93 -2.80 -1.42
N THR A 35 -6.85 -3.35 -0.63
CA THR A 35 -6.77 -3.32 0.82
C THR A 35 -6.68 -4.74 1.36
N LEU A 36 -5.76 -4.98 2.28
CA LEU A 36 -5.45 -6.30 2.82
C LEU A 36 -5.54 -6.26 4.33
N THR A 37 -6.57 -6.90 4.90
CA THR A 37 -6.71 -7.04 6.36
C THR A 37 -6.20 -8.42 6.78
N TYR A 38 -5.35 -8.46 7.79
CA TYR A 38 -4.64 -9.66 8.20
C TYR A 38 -5.40 -10.38 9.31
N HIS A 39 -5.52 -11.70 9.21
CA HIS A 39 -6.01 -12.51 10.34
C HIS A 39 -4.99 -12.53 11.48
N TYR A 40 -3.68 -12.53 11.15
CA TYR A 40 -2.58 -12.55 12.10
C TYR A 40 -1.46 -11.61 11.63
N SER A 41 -1.17 -10.57 12.43
CA SER A 41 -0.28 -9.46 12.06
C SER A 41 1.22 -9.76 12.23
N ALA A 42 1.59 -10.78 13.02
CA ALA A 42 2.99 -11.06 13.40
C ALA A 42 3.95 -11.30 12.21
N ARG A 43 3.45 -11.47 10.98
CA ARG A 43 4.24 -11.67 9.76
C ARG A 43 3.69 -10.91 8.55
N GLY A 44 3.13 -9.72 8.78
CA GLY A 44 2.44 -8.89 7.79
C GLY A 44 3.19 -8.73 6.47
N ASP A 45 4.38 -8.12 6.54
CA ASP A 45 5.21 -7.86 5.36
C ASP A 45 5.60 -9.14 4.63
N ARG A 46 6.01 -10.19 5.36
CA ARG A 46 6.39 -11.47 4.73
C ARG A 46 5.22 -12.09 3.96
N GLN A 47 4.01 -11.99 4.48
CA GLN A 47 2.81 -12.46 3.78
C GLN A 47 2.49 -11.59 2.56
N PHE A 48 2.66 -10.27 2.66
CA PHE A 48 2.56 -9.36 1.53
C PHE A 48 3.54 -9.71 0.40
N TYR A 49 4.84 -9.83 0.71
CA TYR A 49 5.85 -10.19 -0.30
C TYR A 49 5.59 -11.55 -0.95
N ARG A 50 5.11 -12.55 -0.19
CA ARG A 50 4.71 -13.84 -0.75
C ARG A 50 3.54 -13.70 -1.73
N TRP A 51 2.59 -12.83 -1.40
CA TRP A 51 1.47 -12.54 -2.29
C TRP A 51 1.94 -11.81 -3.57
N ILE A 52 2.84 -10.82 -3.46
CA ILE A 52 3.45 -10.19 -4.64
C ILE A 52 4.14 -11.23 -5.54
N ARG A 53 4.95 -12.14 -4.98
CA ARG A 53 5.59 -13.23 -5.75
C ARG A 53 4.57 -14.13 -6.45
N ARG A 54 3.43 -14.41 -5.81
CA ARG A 54 2.33 -15.16 -6.44
C ARG A 54 1.71 -14.38 -7.59
N LEU A 55 1.49 -13.07 -7.42
CA LEU A 55 0.98 -12.23 -8.51
C LEU A 55 1.95 -12.17 -9.69
N GLU A 56 3.26 -12.13 -9.45
CA GLU A 56 4.27 -12.19 -10.51
C GLU A 56 4.17 -13.49 -11.32
N GLN A 57 3.99 -14.62 -10.64
CA GLN A 57 3.79 -15.92 -11.29
C GLN A 57 2.50 -15.96 -12.12
N LEU A 58 1.39 -15.43 -11.58
CA LEU A 58 0.11 -15.39 -12.27
C LEU A 58 0.12 -14.44 -13.47
N ALA A 59 0.76 -13.29 -13.34
CA ALA A 59 0.85 -12.28 -14.40
C ALA A 59 1.92 -12.61 -15.46
N GLY A 60 2.86 -13.50 -15.17
CA GLY A 60 4.00 -13.80 -16.04
C GLY A 60 4.98 -12.63 -16.20
N ARG A 61 5.02 -11.71 -15.23
CA ARG A 61 5.88 -10.52 -15.23
C ARG A 61 6.13 -10.00 -13.82
N SER A 62 7.06 -9.04 -13.69
CA SER A 62 7.29 -8.34 -12.43
C SER A 62 6.07 -7.54 -12.00
N VAL A 63 5.85 -7.48 -10.69
CA VAL A 63 4.76 -6.74 -10.05
C VAL A 63 5.39 -5.68 -9.16
N GLN A 64 5.08 -4.43 -9.44
CA GLN A 64 5.54 -3.28 -8.66
C GLN A 64 4.41 -2.81 -7.75
N PHE A 65 4.77 -2.23 -6.60
CA PHE A 65 3.77 -1.77 -5.64
C PHE A 65 4.24 -0.55 -4.86
N ALA A 66 3.26 0.22 -4.39
CA ALA A 66 3.41 1.12 -3.24
C ALA A 66 2.49 0.59 -2.13
N MET A 67 2.99 0.46 -0.91
CA MET A 67 2.28 -0.17 0.20
C MET A 67 2.33 0.72 1.45
N PHE A 68 1.18 0.88 2.10
CA PHE A 68 1.00 1.65 3.33
C PHE A 68 0.36 0.75 4.37
N SER A 69 0.90 0.77 5.59
CA SER A 69 0.39 -0.02 6.70
C SER A 69 -0.41 0.86 7.64
N GLU A 70 -1.55 0.37 8.11
CA GLU A 70 -2.36 0.96 9.17
C GLU A 70 -2.90 -0.13 10.10
N LEU A 71 -3.42 0.28 11.25
CA LEU A 71 -4.25 -0.58 12.08
C LEU A 71 -5.72 -0.27 11.80
N THR A 72 -6.52 -1.30 11.55
CA THR A 72 -7.98 -1.15 11.55
C THR A 72 -8.45 -0.66 12.94
N THR A 73 -9.67 -0.12 13.02
CA THR A 73 -10.30 0.23 14.31
C THR A 73 -10.39 -0.96 15.29
N ALA A 74 -10.37 -2.19 14.78
CA ALA A 74 -10.36 -3.41 15.59
C ALA A 74 -8.95 -3.92 15.93
N GLY A 75 -7.89 -3.16 15.63
CA GLY A 75 -6.50 -3.49 15.96
C GLY A 75 -5.81 -4.47 15.02
N PHE A 76 -6.44 -4.88 13.91
CA PHE A 76 -5.79 -5.72 12.90
C PHE A 76 -4.88 -4.90 11.99
N LEU A 77 -3.73 -5.47 11.64
CA LEU A 77 -2.87 -4.94 10.58
C LEU A 77 -3.65 -4.90 9.25
N HIS A 78 -3.56 -3.76 8.58
CA HIS A 78 -4.23 -3.48 7.34
C HIS A 78 -3.26 -2.79 6.38
N HIS A 79 -3.17 -3.29 5.15
CA HIS A 79 -2.33 -2.66 4.14
C HIS A 79 -3.19 -2.09 3.02
N HIS A 80 -2.91 -0.84 2.66
CA HIS A 80 -3.34 -0.23 1.40
C HIS A 80 -2.20 -0.38 0.41
N ALA A 81 -2.49 -0.86 -0.80
CA ALA A 81 -1.45 -0.94 -1.82
C ALA A 81 -1.96 -0.57 -3.22
N LEU A 82 -1.13 0.18 -3.93
CA LEU A 82 -1.25 0.36 -5.37
C LEU A 82 -0.35 -0.65 -6.05
N VAL A 83 -0.85 -1.33 -7.08
CA VAL A 83 -0.14 -2.44 -7.73
C VAL A 83 -0.11 -2.25 -9.25
N PHE A 84 1.05 -2.43 -9.83
CA PHE A 84 1.31 -2.39 -11.27
C PHE A 84 1.87 -3.73 -11.77
N GLY A 85 1.68 -4.03 -13.05
CA GLY A 85 2.05 -5.31 -13.66
C GLY A 85 0.93 -6.35 -13.60
N THR A 86 -0.25 -5.99 -13.09
CA THR A 86 -1.40 -6.89 -12.91
C THR A 86 -2.56 -6.59 -13.86
N GLY A 87 -2.40 -5.68 -14.82
CA GLY A 87 -3.50 -5.28 -15.73
C GLY A 87 -4.08 -6.41 -16.60
N GLY A 88 -3.36 -7.50 -16.80
CA GLY A 88 -3.87 -8.71 -17.48
C GLY A 88 -4.64 -9.67 -16.57
N LEU A 89 -4.68 -9.41 -15.26
CA LEU A 89 -5.35 -10.25 -14.28
C LEU A 89 -6.69 -9.61 -13.88
N PRO A 90 -7.80 -10.37 -13.90
CA PRO A 90 -9.05 -9.93 -13.32
C PRO A 90 -8.92 -9.65 -11.81
N ALA A 91 -9.63 -8.65 -11.30
CA ALA A 91 -9.60 -8.26 -9.89
C ALA A 91 -9.94 -9.42 -8.92
N ASN A 92 -10.80 -10.37 -9.32
CA ASN A 92 -11.12 -11.53 -8.50
C ASN A 92 -9.92 -12.49 -8.33
N ILE A 93 -9.05 -12.61 -9.33
CA ILE A 93 -7.83 -13.41 -9.21
C ILE A 93 -6.89 -12.83 -8.16
N LEU A 94 -6.71 -11.50 -8.15
CA LEU A 94 -5.93 -10.82 -7.10
C LEU A 94 -6.55 -11.08 -5.73
N ARG A 95 -7.87 -10.96 -5.61
CA ARG A 95 -8.61 -11.18 -4.36
C ARG A 95 -8.44 -12.60 -3.83
N GLU A 96 -8.69 -13.59 -4.67
CA GLU A 96 -8.64 -15.03 -4.33
C GLU A 96 -7.21 -15.52 -4.05
N SER A 97 -6.20 -14.89 -4.66
CA SER A 97 -4.79 -15.23 -4.41
C SER A 97 -4.27 -14.81 -3.03
N TRP A 98 -5.00 -13.92 -2.33
CA TRP A 98 -4.72 -13.51 -0.96
C TRP A 98 -5.27 -14.52 0.04
N THR A 99 -4.39 -15.21 0.75
CA THR A 99 -4.76 -16.29 1.70
C THR A 99 -4.52 -15.93 3.16
N SER A 100 -4.07 -14.71 3.46
CA SER A 100 -3.65 -14.31 4.82
C SER A 100 -4.67 -13.43 5.54
N GLY A 101 -5.88 -13.33 4.99
CA GLY A 101 -6.99 -12.61 5.61
C GLY A 101 -8.02 -12.17 4.59
N ARG A 102 -8.56 -10.95 4.75
CA ARG A 102 -9.55 -10.37 3.84
C ARG A 102 -8.85 -9.44 2.85
N SER A 103 -9.34 -9.42 1.62
CA SER A 103 -8.87 -8.52 0.57
C SER A 103 -10.06 -7.80 -0.08
N ASP A 104 -9.91 -6.50 -0.30
CA ASP A 104 -10.69 -5.78 -1.30
C ASP A 104 -9.76 -5.36 -2.45
N VAL A 105 -10.25 -5.47 -3.67
CA VAL A 105 -9.50 -5.22 -4.89
C VAL A 105 -10.38 -4.43 -5.84
N GLN A 106 -9.86 -3.29 -6.28
CA GLN A 106 -10.50 -2.37 -7.20
C GLN A 106 -9.54 -2.08 -8.35
N VAL A 107 -10.09 -1.90 -9.56
CA VAL A 107 -9.29 -1.36 -10.67
C VAL A 107 -8.91 0.08 -10.32
N TYR A 108 -7.66 0.44 -10.54
CA TYR A 108 -7.19 1.79 -10.27
C TYR A 108 -7.79 2.77 -11.30
N ASP A 109 -8.43 3.82 -10.78
CA ASP A 109 -8.98 4.92 -11.56
C ASP A 109 -8.04 6.14 -11.45
N PRO A 110 -7.29 6.47 -12.52
CA PRO A 110 -6.35 7.59 -12.49
C PRO A 110 -7.05 8.94 -12.29
N GLU A 111 -8.34 9.08 -12.64
CA GLU A 111 -9.08 10.34 -12.49
C GLU A 111 -9.35 10.68 -11.02
N ARG A 112 -9.39 9.66 -10.14
CA ARG A 112 -9.49 9.86 -8.68
C ARG A 112 -8.17 10.27 -8.05
N GLY A 113 -7.05 9.99 -8.72
CA GLY A 113 -5.70 10.20 -8.21
C GLY A 113 -5.31 9.21 -7.10
N ALA A 114 -4.01 9.00 -6.92
CA ALA A 114 -3.50 8.06 -5.93
C ALA A 114 -3.85 8.47 -4.49
N SER A 115 -3.93 9.78 -4.21
CA SER A 115 -4.33 10.30 -2.90
C SER A 115 -5.72 9.81 -2.46
N HIS A 116 -6.69 9.68 -3.38
CA HIS A 116 -8.00 9.14 -3.05
C HIS A 116 -7.93 7.73 -2.44
N TYR A 117 -6.96 6.93 -2.89
CA TYR A 117 -6.79 5.54 -2.48
C TYR A 117 -5.96 5.39 -1.22
N ILE A 118 -4.88 6.17 -1.11
CA ILE A 118 -3.95 6.06 0.02
C ILE A 118 -4.34 6.97 1.19
N CYS A 119 -5.13 8.02 1.02
CA CYS A 119 -5.32 9.07 2.03
C CYS A 119 -6.64 8.99 2.78
N LYS A 120 -7.29 7.82 2.86
CA LYS A 120 -8.54 7.66 3.63
C LYS A 120 -8.26 7.74 5.14
N ARG A 121 -7.99 8.96 5.62
CA ARG A 121 -7.74 9.37 7.01
C ARG A 121 -6.74 8.49 7.75
N TYR A 122 -5.46 8.83 7.61
CA TYR A 122 -4.42 8.49 8.59
C TYR A 122 -4.71 9.23 9.91
N GLY A 123 -5.68 8.72 10.66
CA GLY A 123 -5.95 9.18 12.02
C GLY A 123 -4.99 8.48 12.97
N LYS A 124 -3.98 9.20 13.45
CA LYS A 124 -3.17 8.92 14.67
C LYS A 124 -2.29 7.67 14.73
N ASP A 125 -2.44 6.67 13.88
CA ASP A 125 -1.66 5.44 13.99
C ASP A 125 -0.54 5.38 12.94
N GLU A 126 0.68 5.57 13.45
CA GLU A 126 2.01 5.28 12.90
C GLU A 126 2.11 5.09 11.37
N LEU A 127 2.50 6.17 10.67
CA LEU A 127 2.93 6.14 9.28
C LEU A 127 4.22 5.32 9.16
N ALA A 128 4.11 4.02 8.90
CA ALA A 128 5.24 3.25 8.38
C ALA A 128 5.43 3.63 6.90
N PHE A 129 6.36 4.54 6.61
CA PHE A 129 6.75 4.85 5.25
C PHE A 129 7.21 3.57 4.52
N PRO A 130 6.74 3.33 3.27
CA PRO A 130 7.00 2.10 2.56
C PRO A 130 8.49 1.79 2.43
N ASN A 131 8.79 0.49 2.51
CA ASN A 131 9.89 -0.06 1.76
C ASN A 131 9.60 0.13 0.26
N LEU A 132 10.19 1.16 -0.35
CA LEU A 132 10.20 1.43 -1.79
C LEU A 132 11.13 0.47 -2.57
N SER A 133 11.64 -0.60 -1.94
CA SER A 133 12.59 -1.53 -2.56
C SER A 133 11.93 -2.23 -3.76
N ALA A 134 12.44 -2.18 -4.99
CA ALA A 134 13.65 -1.58 -5.49
C ALA A 134 13.37 -1.21 -6.95
N GLN A 135 13.68 0.02 -7.33
CA GLN A 135 13.43 0.67 -8.62
C GLN A 135 12.05 1.31 -8.72
N MET A 136 12.08 2.65 -8.60
CA MET A 136 11.38 3.66 -9.39
C MET A 136 10.29 3.15 -10.37
N PRO A 137 9.20 3.93 -10.54
CA PRO A 137 8.01 3.58 -11.31
C PRO A 137 8.29 3.11 -12.76
N PRO A 138 7.31 2.46 -13.42
CA PRO A 138 7.42 2.22 -14.85
C PRO A 138 7.39 3.58 -15.57
N THR A 139 8.55 4.03 -16.07
CA THR A 139 8.57 4.99 -17.18
C THR A 139 7.87 4.33 -18.38
N ALA A 140 7.12 5.15 -19.11
CA ALA A 140 6.21 4.81 -20.22
C ALA A 140 6.62 3.61 -21.09
#